data_AF-A0A060BQ93-F1
#
_entry.id   AF-A0A060BQ93-F1
#
_cell.length_a   1.000
_cell.length_b   1.000
_cell.length_c   1.000
_cell.angle_alpha   90.00
_cell.angle_beta   90.00
_cell.angle_gamma   90.00
#
_symmetry.space_group_name_H-M   'P 1'
#
loop_
_entity.id
_entity.type
_entity.pdbx_description
1 polymer ?
#
loop_
_entity_poly.entity_id
_entity_poly.type
_entity_poly.pdbx_seq_one_letter_code
_entity_poly.pdbx_strand_id
1 'polypeptide(L)'
;LNLTKEDVVILDRSTNIGQVVFRNHGDAKLGVVIHAEHFNENMANDDTILWNNFYEYQFTNADEVDFFIAATERQKEILTEQFKKYGNKTLE
;
A
#
# COMPACT_ATOMS: atom_id res chain seq x y z
N LEU A 1 -0.97 11.88 -18.88
CA LEU A 1 0.47 12.14 -18.60
C LEU A 1 1.26 11.16 -19.46
N ASN A 2 2.41 11.56 -20.01
CA ASN A 2 3.26 10.66 -20.81
C ASN A 2 4.29 10.00 -19.90
N LEU A 3 3.81 9.27 -18.89
CA LEU A 3 4.65 8.59 -17.91
C LEU A 3 5.41 7.44 -18.57
N THR A 4 6.65 7.26 -18.17
CA THR A 4 7.57 6.24 -18.67
C THR A 4 8.08 5.38 -17.53
N LYS A 5 8.75 4.27 -17.85
CA LYS A 5 9.41 3.40 -16.86
C LYS A 5 10.49 4.05 -16.01
N GLU A 6 10.96 5.24 -16.41
CA GLU A 6 11.96 6.01 -15.66
C GLU A 6 11.31 6.92 -14.60
N ASP A 7 9.98 7.10 -14.68
CA ASP A 7 9.21 7.93 -13.76
C ASP A 7 8.75 7.14 -12.54
N VAL A 8 8.50 7.88 -11.45
CA VAL A 8 7.93 7.36 -10.21
C VAL A 8 6.70 8.19 -9.84
N VAL A 9 5.57 7.52 -9.63
CA VAL A 9 4.34 8.11 -9.10
C VAL A 9 4.28 7.80 -7.60
N ILE A 10 4.21 8.83 -6.77
CA ILE A 10 4.05 8.68 -5.31
C ILE A 10 2.64 9.09 -4.92
N LEU A 11 1.90 8.17 -4.29
CA LEU A 11 0.53 8.38 -3.82
C LEU A 11 0.48 8.54 -2.30
N ASP A 12 0.16 9.75 -1.86
CA ASP A 12 0.03 10.15 -0.44
C ASP A 12 -1.38 9.89 0.11
N ARG A 13 -2.41 10.31 -0.65
CA ARG A 13 -3.83 10.10 -0.34
C ARG A 13 -4.56 9.53 -1.55
N SER A 14 -5.32 8.46 -1.35
CA SER A 14 -6.02 7.74 -2.42
C SER A 14 -7.50 8.07 -2.56
N THR A 15 -8.10 8.83 -1.62
CA THR A 15 -9.54 9.13 -1.64
C THR A 15 -9.98 9.74 -2.97
N ASN A 16 -10.96 9.12 -3.62
CA ASN A 16 -11.53 9.47 -4.93
C ASN A 16 -10.59 9.36 -6.14
N ILE A 17 -9.29 9.12 -5.96
CA ILE A 17 -8.32 9.08 -7.06
C ILE A 17 -7.55 7.77 -7.18
N GLY A 18 -7.55 6.93 -6.13
CA GLY A 18 -6.73 5.71 -6.06
C GLY A 18 -6.94 4.80 -7.27
N GLN A 19 -8.20 4.49 -7.60
CA GLN A 19 -8.51 3.64 -8.74
C GLN A 19 -8.07 4.23 -10.09
N VAL A 20 -8.10 5.56 -10.25
CA VAL A 20 -7.66 6.20 -11.49
C VAL A 20 -6.13 6.19 -11.58
N VAL A 21 -5.44 6.48 -10.47
CA VAL A 21 -3.97 6.43 -10.42
C VAL A 21 -3.46 5.01 -10.71
N PHE A 22 -4.00 4.00 -10.03
CA PHE A 22 -3.62 2.59 -10.23
C PHE A 22 -3.86 2.12 -11.67
N ARG A 23 -4.89 2.62 -12.36
CA ARG A 23 -5.14 2.26 -13.77
C ARG A 23 -4.28 3.03 -14.79
N ASN A 24 -3.66 4.15 -14.39
CA ASN A 24 -3.05 5.10 -15.33
C ASN A 24 -1.60 5.46 -15.01
N HIS A 25 -0.94 4.79 -14.05
CA HIS A 25 0.50 4.98 -13.86
C HIS A 25 1.32 4.42 -15.04
N GLY A 26 0.72 3.53 -15.84
CA GLY A 26 1.36 2.98 -17.03
C GLY A 26 2.61 2.19 -16.66
N ASP A 27 3.71 2.41 -17.37
CA ASP A 27 4.97 1.74 -17.08
C ASP A 27 5.75 2.37 -15.91
N ALA A 28 5.30 3.52 -15.38
CA ALA A 28 5.96 4.17 -14.26
C ALA A 28 5.79 3.37 -12.97
N LYS A 29 6.80 3.46 -12.10
CA LYS A 29 6.75 2.81 -10.80
C LYS A 29 5.74 3.50 -9.89
N LEU A 30 4.93 2.73 -9.18
CA LEU A 30 3.94 3.22 -8.24
C LEU A 30 4.40 3.00 -6.80
N GLY A 31 4.57 4.09 -6.05
CA GLY A 31 4.85 4.07 -4.62
C GLY A 31 3.67 4.61 -3.80
N VAL A 32 3.40 4.01 -2.64
CA VAL A 32 2.33 4.48 -1.72
C VAL A 32 2.93 4.89 -0.38
N VAL A 33 2.56 6.07 0.11
CA VAL A 33 3.01 6.58 1.42
C VAL A 33 1.99 6.26 2.51
N ILE A 34 2.48 5.79 3.65
CA ILE A 34 1.69 5.46 4.83
C ILE A 34 2.05 6.46 5.93
N HIS A 35 1.12 7.34 6.27
CA HIS A 35 1.35 8.46 7.21
C HIS A 35 0.99 8.10 8.64
N ALA A 36 -0.11 7.38 8.82
CA ALA A 36 -0.70 7.08 10.12
C ALA A 36 -0.77 5.57 10.33
N GLU A 37 -1.34 5.16 11.46
CA GLU A 37 -1.59 3.75 11.74
C GLU A 37 -2.40 3.09 10.61
N HIS A 38 -1.96 1.93 10.16
CA HIS A 38 -2.41 1.33 8.91
C HIS A 38 -3.41 0.19 9.09
N PHE A 39 -3.68 -0.23 10.33
CA PHE A 39 -4.66 -1.25 10.67
C PHE A 39 -5.28 -1.01 12.05
N ASN A 40 -6.38 -1.71 12.37
CA ASN A 40 -6.97 -1.70 13.70
C ASN A 40 -6.52 -2.92 14.50
N GLU A 41 -5.63 -2.73 15.45
CA GLU A 41 -5.06 -3.81 16.29
C GLU A 41 -6.15 -4.61 17.03
N ASN A 42 -7.17 -3.96 17.56
CA ASN A 42 -8.25 -4.64 18.30
C ASN A 42 -9.14 -5.52 17.41
N MET A 43 -9.03 -5.35 16.08
CA MET A 43 -9.79 -6.11 15.09
C MET A 43 -8.91 -7.05 14.26
N ALA A 44 -7.62 -7.16 14.60
CA ALA A 44 -6.71 -8.14 14.01
C ALA A 44 -6.70 -9.41 14.88
N ASN A 45 -6.79 -10.57 14.24
CA ASN A 45 -6.65 -11.88 14.86
C ASN A 45 -5.82 -12.80 13.95
N ASP A 46 -5.77 -14.10 14.23
CA ASP A 46 -4.91 -14.99 13.43
C ASP A 46 -5.34 -15.18 11.97
N ASP A 47 -6.62 -14.98 11.67
CA ASP A 47 -7.19 -15.25 10.35
C ASP A 47 -7.47 -13.97 9.55
N THR A 48 -7.78 -12.86 10.23
CA THR A 48 -8.26 -11.63 9.61
C THR A 48 -7.61 -10.39 10.19
N ILE A 49 -7.48 -9.36 9.34
CA ILE A 49 -7.04 -8.02 9.71
C ILE A 49 -8.01 -7.00 9.12
N LEU A 50 -8.26 -5.92 9.87
CA LEU A 50 -8.97 -4.76 9.35
C LEU A 50 -7.96 -3.65 9.05
N TRP A 51 -7.75 -3.36 7.77
CA TRP A 51 -6.92 -2.23 7.37
C TRP A 51 -7.63 -0.91 7.64
N ASN A 52 -6.83 0.14 7.82
CA ASN A 52 -7.35 1.49 7.84
C ASN A 52 -8.00 1.81 6.48
N ASN A 53 -9.20 2.39 6.51
CA ASN A 53 -10.00 2.68 5.32
C ASN A 53 -9.32 3.61 4.31
N PHE A 54 -8.30 4.38 4.71
CA PHE A 54 -7.47 5.17 3.80
C PHE A 54 -6.44 4.36 3.01
N TYR A 55 -6.11 3.15 3.44
CA TYR A 55 -5.09 2.29 2.84
C TYR A 55 -5.65 0.96 2.31
N GLU A 56 -6.85 0.56 2.72
CA GLU A 56 -7.53 -0.69 2.31
C GLU A 56 -7.44 -0.96 0.81
N TYR A 57 -7.73 0.04 -0.02
CA TYR A 57 -7.67 -0.12 -1.49
C TYR A 57 -6.24 -0.39 -1.96
N GLN A 58 -5.26 0.37 -1.47
CA GLN A 58 -3.85 0.21 -1.85
C GLN A 58 -3.28 -1.13 -1.40
N PHE A 59 -3.68 -1.62 -0.21
CA PHE A 59 -3.21 -2.90 0.31
C PHE A 59 -3.89 -4.09 -0.37
N THR A 60 -5.17 -3.97 -0.68
CA THR A 60 -5.90 -4.99 -1.46
C THR A 60 -5.32 -5.16 -2.86
N ASN A 61 -4.84 -4.07 -3.47
CA ASN A 61 -4.22 -4.05 -4.81
C ASN A 61 -2.70 -3.85 -4.73
N ALA A 62 -2.06 -4.37 -3.69
CA ALA A 62 -0.62 -4.20 -3.48
C ALA A 62 0.25 -4.89 -4.56
N ASP A 63 -0.35 -5.73 -5.41
CA ASP A 63 0.27 -6.31 -6.59
C ASP A 63 0.66 -5.28 -7.65
N GLU A 64 -0.08 -4.16 -7.72
CA GLU A 64 0.18 -3.03 -8.62
C GLU A 64 1.13 -1.97 -8.01
N VAL A 65 1.56 -2.16 -6.75
CA VAL A 65 2.42 -1.21 -6.03
C VAL A 65 3.84 -1.75 -5.98
N ASP A 66 4.81 -0.97 -6.48
CA ASP A 66 6.22 -1.35 -6.48
C ASP A 66 6.86 -1.26 -5.10
N PHE A 67 6.47 -0.25 -4.30
CA PHE A 67 7.00 -0.07 -2.95
C PHE A 67 6.07 0.74 -2.04
N PHE A 68 6.18 0.50 -0.73
CA PHE A 68 5.52 1.29 0.30
C PHE A 68 6.53 2.11 1.08
N ILE A 69 6.15 3.33 1.45
CA ILE A 69 6.95 4.20 2.32
C ILE A 69 6.26 4.29 3.67
N ALA A 70 6.88 3.72 4.70
CA ALA A 70 6.44 3.81 6.09
C ALA A 70 7.18 4.96 6.82
N ALA A 71 6.57 5.50 7.87
CA ALA A 71 7.16 6.60 8.64
C ALA A 71 8.31 6.15 9.57
N THR A 72 8.33 4.87 9.95
CA THR A 72 9.35 4.29 10.85
C THR A 72 9.71 2.87 10.43
N GLU A 73 10.92 2.43 10.80
CA GLU A 73 11.32 1.03 10.60
C GLU A 73 10.40 0.06 11.33
N ARG A 74 9.91 0.41 12.53
CA ARG A 74 8.98 -0.45 13.26
C ARG A 74 7.65 -0.63 12.52
N GLN A 75 7.13 0.43 11.90
CA GLN A 75 5.92 0.33 11.07
C GLN A 75 6.18 -0.56 9.85
N LYS A 76 7.34 -0.42 9.20
CA LYS A 76 7.75 -1.27 8.08
C LYS A 76 7.83 -2.75 8.47
N GLU A 77 8.44 -3.07 9.60
CA GLU A 77 8.52 -4.45 10.11
C GLU A 77 7.13 -5.07 10.29
N ILE A 78 6.26 -4.39 11.03
CA ILE A 78 4.89 -4.84 11.31
C ILE A 78 4.11 -5.00 10.00
N LEU A 79 4.17 -4.01 9.11
CA LEU A 79 3.50 -4.05 7.82
C LEU A 79 3.97 -5.25 6.97
N THR A 80 5.29 -5.50 6.95
CA THR A 80 5.87 -6.64 6.22
C THR A 80 5.39 -7.98 6.78
N GLU A 81 5.37 -8.12 8.10
CA GLU A 81 4.84 -9.31 8.78
C GLU A 81 3.36 -9.53 8.47
N GLN A 82 2.56 -8.47 8.49
CA GLN A 82 1.13 -8.54 8.21
C GLN A 82 0.84 -8.85 6.73
N PHE A 83 1.59 -8.30 5.78
CA PHE A 83 1.46 -8.70 4.37
C PHE A 83 1.84 -10.17 4.15
N LYS A 84 2.85 -10.68 4.86
CA LYS A 84 3.18 -12.12 4.82
C LYS A 84 2.07 -12.99 5.39
N LYS A 85 1.37 -12.53 6.45
CA LYS A 85 0.34 -13.30 7.14
C LYS A 85 -1.03 -13.21 6.46
N TYR A 86 -1.46 -12.02 6.07
CA TYR A 86 -2.82 -11.72 5.60
C TYR A 86 -2.88 -11.30 4.13
N GLY A 87 -1.75 -10.89 3.56
CA GLY A 87 -1.68 -10.43 2.19
C GLY A 87 -1.62 -11.58 1.18
N ASN A 88 -2.05 -11.29 -0.05
CA ASN A 88 -1.91 -12.22 -1.18
C ASN A 88 -0.47 -12.25 -1.75
N LYS A 89 0.44 -11.42 -1.22
CA LYS A 89 1.83 -11.27 -1.69
C LYS A 89 2.75 -10.96 -0.49
N THR A 90 3.97 -11.49 -0.54
CA THR A 90 5.04 -11.12 0.39
C THR A 90 5.71 -9.83 -0.11
N LEU A 91 5.82 -8.81 0.75
CA LEU A 91 6.70 -7.66 0.49
C LEU A 91 8.15 -8.10 0.70
N GLU A 92 9.00 -7.93 -0.32
CA GLU A 92 10.46 -8.17 -0.25
C GLU A 92 11.23 -6.88 0.05
#